data_AF-A0A519XZ03-F1
#
_entry.id   AF-A0A519XZ03-F1
#
_cell.length_a   1.000
_cell.length_b   1.000
_cell.length_c   1.000
_cell.angle_alpha   90.00
_cell.angle_beta   90.00
_cell.angle_gamma   90.00
#
_symmetry.space_group_name_H-M   'P 1'
#
loop_
_entity.id
_entity.type
_entity.pdbx_description
1 polymer ?
#
loop_
_entity_poly.entity_id
_entity_poly.type
_entity_poly.pdbx_seq_one_letter_code
_entity_poly.pdbx_strand_id
1 'polypeptide(L)'
;MEVGRGNELVLCGQPGRTPELYIGPAARLVVQRGGRLVIQPHTKVTIAGQLVVEEGAYFQQDAQAQVQTIGRGQVMVSPQALRQ
;
A
#
# COMPACT_ATOMS: atom_id res chain seq x y z
N MET A 1 3.46 1.63 -11.05
CA MET A 1 3.85 2.77 -10.19
C MET A 1 4.84 2.26 -9.17
N GLU A 2 5.84 3.06 -8.84
CA GLU A 2 6.92 2.66 -7.92
C GLU A 2 7.13 3.74 -6.86
N VAL A 3 7.41 3.30 -5.63
CA VAL A 3 7.86 4.15 -4.53
C VAL A 3 9.31 3.79 -4.24
N GLY A 4 10.23 4.60 -4.78
CA GLY A 4 11.66 4.39 -4.68
C GLY A 4 12.26 4.91 -3.37
N ARG A 5 13.56 4.69 -3.20
CA ARG A 5 14.32 5.12 -2.01
C ARG A 5 14.12 6.60 -1.70
N GLY A 6 13.83 6.90 -0.43
CA GLY A 6 13.65 8.28 0.05
C GLY A 6 12.32 8.91 -0.35
N ASN A 7 11.48 8.19 -1.09
CA ASN A 7 10.13 8.62 -1.43
C ASN A 7 9.10 7.90 -0.56
N GLU A 8 7.98 8.58 -0.39
CA GLU A 8 6.85 8.07 0.37
C GLU A 8 5.55 8.27 -0.41
N LEU A 9 4.71 7.24 -0.41
CA LEU A 9 3.32 7.34 -0.81
C LEU A 9 2.46 7.23 0.43
N VAL A 10 1.76 8.32 0.74
CA VAL A 10 0.84 8.38 1.89
C VAL A 10 -0.59 8.45 1.37
N LEU A 11 -1.41 7.49 1.77
CA LEU A 11 -2.86 7.60 1.65
C LEU A 11 -3.37 8.29 2.91
N CYS A 12 -3.57 9.60 2.84
CA CYS A 12 -3.98 10.41 3.98
C CYS A 12 -5.48 10.26 4.24
N GLY A 13 -5.88 10.13 5.51
CA GLY A 13 -7.28 10.25 5.90
C GLY A 13 -7.79 11.68 5.72
N GLN A 14 -9.09 11.86 5.46
CA GLN A 14 -9.71 13.18 5.32
C GLN A 14 -11.00 13.24 6.15
N PRO A 15 -11.26 14.34 6.89
CA PRO A 15 -12.51 14.50 7.62
C PRO A 15 -13.73 14.40 6.70
N GLY A 16 -14.70 13.54 7.04
CA GLY A 16 -15.95 13.39 6.30
C GLY A 16 -15.82 12.75 4.92
N ARG A 17 -14.65 12.21 4.55
CA ARG A 17 -14.42 11.45 3.32
C ARG A 17 -13.59 10.21 3.61
N THR A 18 -13.71 9.20 2.76
CA THR A 18 -12.87 8.00 2.80
C THR A 18 -12.01 7.98 1.54
N PRO A 19 -10.76 8.44 1.62
CA PRO A 19 -9.83 8.38 0.48
C PRO A 19 -9.60 6.94 0.06
N GLU A 20 -9.69 6.69 -1.26
CA GLU A 20 -9.59 5.35 -1.83
C GLU A 20 -8.37 5.24 -2.77
N LEU A 21 -7.56 4.20 -2.56
CA LEU A 21 -6.55 3.75 -3.51
C LEU A 21 -7.03 2.46 -4.19
N TYR A 22 -7.15 2.50 -5.51
CA TYR A 22 -7.48 1.32 -6.32
C TYR A 22 -6.28 0.87 -7.14
N ILE A 23 -5.86 -0.38 -6.95
CA ILE A 23 -4.84 -1.04 -7.78
C ILE A 23 -5.58 -1.96 -8.75
N GLY A 24 -5.78 -1.51 -9.99
CA GLY A 24 -6.53 -2.23 -11.01
C GLY A 24 -5.91 -3.59 -11.42
N PRO A 25 -6.63 -4.47 -12.13
CA PRO A 25 -6.24 -5.87 -12.35
C PRO A 25 -4.90 -6.08 -13.06
N ALA A 26 -4.54 -5.17 -13.98
CA ALA A 26 -3.27 -5.19 -14.68
C ALA A 26 -2.22 -4.24 -14.06
N ALA A 27 -2.57 -3.53 -12.99
CA ALA A 27 -1.70 -2.57 -12.35
C ALA A 27 -0.81 -3.26 -11.31
N ARG A 28 0.41 -2.72 -11.20
CA ARG A 28 1.37 -3.10 -10.17
C ARG A 28 1.86 -1.84 -9.44
N LEU A 29 1.75 -1.89 -8.11
CA LEU A 29 2.38 -0.95 -7.19
C LEU A 29 3.54 -1.65 -6.51
N VAL A 30 4.75 -1.14 -6.68
CA VAL A 30 5.96 -1.67 -6.05
C VAL A 30 6.51 -0.64 -5.06
N VAL A 31 6.67 -1.04 -3.81
CA VAL A 31 7.41 -0.29 -2.79
C VAL A 31 8.80 -0.91 -2.72
N GLN A 32 9.77 -0.18 -3.26
CA GLN A 32 11.15 -0.65 -3.35
C GLN A 32 11.89 -0.45 -2.03
N ARG A 33 13.07 -1.06 -1.91
CA ARG A 33 13.97 -0.87 -0.76
C ARG A 33 14.17 0.61 -0.43
N GLY A 34 13.90 0.97 0.82
CA GLY A 34 14.00 2.35 1.32
C GLY A 34 12.90 3.30 0.86
N GLY A 35 11.92 2.82 0.09
CA GLY A 35 10.65 3.52 -0.15
C GLY A 35 9.63 3.20 0.94
N ARG A 36 8.62 4.05 1.08
CA ARG A 36 7.64 3.94 2.16
C ARG A 36 6.20 4.05 1.66
N LEU A 37 5.35 3.11 2.08
CA LEU A 37 3.90 3.16 1.89
C LEU A 37 3.21 3.27 3.24
N VAL A 38 2.44 4.35 3.43
CA VAL A 38 1.67 4.59 4.66
C VAL A 38 0.19 4.68 4.33
N ILE A 39 -0.58 3.80 4.96
CA ILE A 39 -2.04 3.75 4.86
C ILE A 39 -2.60 4.25 6.20
N GLN A 40 -3.12 5.47 6.22
CA GLN A 40 -3.64 6.11 7.43
C GLN A 40 -5.06 5.62 7.81
N PRO A 41 -5.54 5.89 9.04
CA PRO A 41 -6.91 5.59 9.46
C PRO A 41 -7.97 6.10 8.48
N HIS A 42 -9.11 5.41 8.42
CA HIS A 42 -10.29 5.82 7.64
C HIS A 42 -10.02 5.98 6.14
N THR A 43 -9.04 5.23 5.63
CA THR A 43 -8.78 5.09 4.19
C THR A 43 -9.13 3.70 3.70
N LYS A 44 -9.29 3.55 2.39
CA LYS A 44 -9.62 2.27 1.75
C LYS A 44 -8.65 1.95 0.64
N VAL A 45 -8.13 0.74 0.63
CA VAL A 45 -7.25 0.21 -0.42
C VAL A 45 -7.91 -1.02 -1.01
N THR A 46 -8.20 -0.99 -2.31
CA THR A 46 -8.75 -2.13 -3.04
C THR A 46 -7.73 -2.62 -4.06
N ILE A 47 -7.36 -3.89 -3.95
CA ILE A 47 -6.28 -4.51 -4.71
C ILE A 47 -6.86 -5.57 -5.63
N ALA A 48 -7.02 -5.23 -6.91
CA ALA A 48 -7.40 -6.16 -7.97
C ALA A 48 -6.20 -6.66 -8.78
N GLY A 49 -5.10 -5.89 -8.80
CA GLY A 49 -3.80 -6.25 -9.39
C GLY A 49 -2.78 -6.62 -8.33
N GLN A 50 -1.59 -6.00 -8.36
CA GLN A 50 -0.48 -6.40 -7.49
C GLN A 50 0.03 -5.25 -6.62
N LEU A 51 0.14 -5.51 -5.31
CA LEU A 51 0.93 -4.72 -4.37
C LEU A 51 2.15 -5.54 -3.97
N VAL A 52 3.35 -5.01 -4.23
CA VAL A 52 4.63 -5.65 -3.88
C VAL A 52 5.39 -4.74 -2.94
N VAL A 53 5.76 -5.25 -1.77
CA VAL A 53 6.62 -4.57 -0.80
C VAL A 53 7.91 -5.37 -0.70
N GLU A 54 8.98 -4.80 -1.23
CA GLU A 54 10.28 -5.47 -1.34
C GLU A 54 11.02 -5.52 0.01
N GLU A 55 12.12 -6.27 0.03
CA GLU A 55 13.04 -6.30 1.17
C GLU A 55 13.55 -4.88 1.51
N GLY A 56 13.49 -4.52 2.80
CA GLY A 56 13.92 -3.21 3.27
C GLY A 56 13.03 -2.03 2.83
N ALA A 57 11.88 -2.30 2.22
CA ALA A 57 10.82 -1.32 2.05
C ALA A 57 10.05 -1.13 3.37
N TYR A 58 9.46 0.04 3.56
CA TYR A 58 8.63 0.35 4.73
C TYR A 58 7.16 0.24 4.36
N PHE A 59 6.41 -0.55 5.13
CA PHE A 59 4.96 -0.69 4.97
C PHE A 59 4.26 -0.51 6.31
N GLN A 60 3.48 0.55 6.42
CA GLN A 60 2.68 0.89 7.58
C GLN A 60 1.20 0.89 7.19
N GLN A 61 0.42 0.05 7.87
CA GLN A 61 -1.02 -0.03 7.70
C GLN A 61 -1.69 0.21 9.05
N ASP A 62 -2.50 1.26 9.12
CA ASP A 62 -3.32 1.48 10.31
C ASP A 62 -4.43 0.44 10.45
N ALA A 63 -4.76 0.05 11.68
CA ALA A 63 -5.79 -0.94 11.98
C ALA A 63 -7.21 -0.49 11.57
N GLN A 64 -7.44 0.82 11.47
CA GLN A 64 -8.71 1.41 11.03
C GLN A 64 -8.77 1.64 9.52
N ALA A 65 -7.71 1.31 8.79
CA ALA A 65 -7.72 1.32 7.33
C ALA A 65 -8.36 0.03 6.78
N GLN A 66 -9.16 0.17 5.73
CA GLN A 66 -9.77 -0.96 5.04
C GLN A 66 -8.89 -1.40 3.87
N VAL A 67 -8.16 -2.50 4.03
CA VAL A 67 -7.36 -3.08 2.95
C VAL A 67 -8.01 -4.38 2.51
N GLN A 68 -8.43 -4.45 1.25
CA GLN A 68 -9.07 -5.63 0.69
C GLN A 68 -8.46 -6.02 -0.66
N THR A 69 -8.37 -7.33 -0.86
CA THR A 69 -7.96 -7.95 -2.11
C THR A 69 -9.17 -8.52 -2.81
N ILE A 70 -9.34 -8.26 -4.11
CA ILE A 70 -10.48 -8.72 -4.90
C ILE A 70 -10.01 -9.44 -6.17
N GLY A 71 -10.85 -10.34 -6.70
CA GLY A 71 -10.54 -11.08 -7.92
C GLY A 71 -9.23 -11.87 -7.83
N ARG A 72 -8.28 -11.56 -8.72
CA ARG A 72 -6.93 -12.14 -8.73
C ARG A 72 -5.88 -11.24 -8.08
N GLY A 73 -6.32 -10.28 -7.27
CA GLY A 73 -5.42 -9.36 -6.59
C GLY A 73 -4.42 -10.08 -5.68
N GLN A 74 -3.23 -9.51 -5.52
CA GLN A 74 -2.17 -10.09 -4.70
C GLN A 74 -1.45 -9.03 -3.89
N VAL A 75 -1.15 -9.38 -2.64
CA VAL A 75 -0.29 -8.59 -1.76
C VAL A 75 0.92 -9.45 -1.43
N MET A 76 2.10 -9.02 -1.90
CA MET A 76 3.36 -9.70 -1.69
C MET A 76 4.23 -8.81 -0.81
N VAL A 77 4.27 -9.11 0.49
CA VAL A 77 5.14 -8.41 1.43
C VAL A 77 6.32 -9.30 1.75
N SER A 78 7.52 -8.83 1.44
CA SER A 78 8.76 -9.52 1.83
C SER A 78 8.76 -9.75 3.36
N PRO A 79 9.17 -10.93 3.85
CA PRO A 79 9.36 -11.16 5.29
C PRO A 79 10.33 -10.17 5.94
N GLN A 80 11.21 -9.58 5.14
CA GLN A 80 12.21 -8.59 5.55
C GLN A 80 11.76 -7.14 5.24
N ALA A 81 10.48 -6.94 4.89
CA ALA A 81 9.90 -5.61 4.86
C ALA A 81 9.79 -5.07 6.30
N LEU A 82 10.07 -3.78 6.46
CA LEU A 82 10.03 -3.12 7.75
C LEU A 82 8.58 -2.71 8.03
N ARG A 83 7.98 -3.32 9.06
CA ARG A 83 6.64 -2.97 9.56
C ARG A 83 6.78 -1.95 10.68
N GLN A 84 6.10 -0.83 10.55
CA GLN A 84 6.00 0.22 11.56
C GLN A 84 4.55 0.58 11.79
#